data_AF-A0A0A9GK83-F1
#
_entry.id   AF-A0A0A9GK83-F1
#
_cell.length_a   1.000
_cell.length_b   1.000
_cell.length_c   1.000
_cell.angle_alpha   90.00
_cell.angle_beta   90.00
_cell.angle_gamma   90.00
#
_symmetry.space_group_name_H-M   'P 1'
#
loop_
_entity.id
_entity.type
_entity.pdbx_description
1 polymer ?
#
loop_
_entity_poly.entity_id
_entity_poly.type
_entity_poly.pdbx_seq_one_letter_code
_entity_poly.pdbx_strand_id
1 'polypeptide(L)'
;MDKEVSLWMKCSGEDSNDETDIPFIATRGYDSVVWCGLYSQDPAERTHRSLMLSSVVAEQKLKTVGAKGMVVGHTPQIRGVNCKCDGKVWCVDVGMSYGVLYSRPEVLDIVNDRPRVLKKQRDSCDELEVLDYL
;
A
#
# COMPACT_ATOMS: atom_id res chain seq x y z
N MET A 1 4.06 18.38 -3.30
CA MET A 1 2.75 17.78 -2.98
C MET A 1 1.73 18.89 -3.08
N ASP A 2 0.53 18.62 -3.59
CA ASP A 2 -0.52 19.64 -3.69
C ASP A 2 -0.88 20.16 -2.29
N LYS A 3 -0.98 21.49 -2.14
CA LYS A 3 -1.26 22.11 -0.84
C LYS A 3 -2.67 21.76 -0.36
N GLU A 4 -3.63 21.69 -1.28
CA GLU A 4 -5.03 21.39 -0.98
C GLU A 4 -5.15 19.98 -0.40
N VAL A 5 -4.57 18.98 -1.10
CA VAL A 5 -4.52 17.59 -0.63
C VAL A 5 -3.79 17.47 0.70
N SER A 6 -2.69 18.20 0.89
CA SER A 6 -1.95 18.15 2.14
C SER A 6 -2.74 18.74 3.32
N LEU A 7 -3.58 19.75 3.10
CA LEU A 7 -4.43 20.35 4.14
C LEU A 7 -5.57 19.40 4.49
N TRP A 8 -6.23 18.84 3.47
CA TRP A 8 -7.27 17.83 3.63
C TRP A 8 -6.79 16.63 4.44
N MET A 9 -5.63 16.04 4.08
CA MET A 9 -5.05 14.90 4.80
C MET A 9 -4.64 15.21 6.25
N LYS A 10 -4.41 16.48 6.59
CA LYS A 10 -4.06 16.91 7.95
C LYS A 10 -5.30 17.19 8.80
N CYS A 11 -6.50 17.02 8.27
CA CYS A 11 -7.77 17.34 8.94
C CYS A 11 -7.75 18.74 9.56
N SER A 12 -7.18 19.74 8.86
CA SER A 12 -7.04 21.11 9.41
C SER A 12 -8.30 21.96 9.27
N GLY A 13 -9.48 21.36 9.15
CA GLY A 13 -10.78 22.03 9.07
C GLY A 13 -11.65 21.63 10.25
N GLU A 14 -12.13 22.62 10.99
CA GLU A 14 -13.11 22.49 12.06
C GLU A 14 -14.35 21.74 11.55
N ASP A 15 -14.73 20.63 12.18
CA ASP A 15 -16.04 19.94 12.15
C ASP A 15 -16.99 20.27 10.96
N SER A 16 -16.50 20.23 9.73
CA SER A 16 -17.35 20.35 8.54
C SER A 16 -17.85 18.95 8.22
N ASN A 17 -19.10 18.69 8.63
CA ASN A 17 -19.86 17.48 8.29
C ASN A 17 -20.15 17.34 6.78
N ASP A 18 -19.34 17.94 5.90
CA ASP A 18 -19.62 18.03 4.47
C ASP A 18 -18.63 17.18 3.66
N GLU A 19 -19.14 16.16 2.95
CA GLU A 19 -18.40 15.30 2.01
C GLU A 19 -17.72 16.10 0.88
N THR A 20 -17.99 17.41 0.78
CA THR A 20 -17.52 18.33 -0.26
C THR A 20 -16.07 18.79 -0.10
N ASP A 21 -15.43 18.57 1.05
CA ASP A 21 -14.06 19.02 1.32
C ASP A 21 -12.97 18.07 0.79
N ILE A 22 -13.32 16.99 0.09
CA ILE A 22 -12.34 16.07 -0.50
C ILE A 22 -11.83 16.62 -1.83
N PRO A 23 -10.54 16.97 -1.95
CA PRO A 23 -10.00 17.55 -3.18
C PRO A 23 -10.10 16.56 -4.32
N PHE A 24 -10.63 17.00 -5.46
CA PHE A 24 -10.84 16.18 -6.65
C PHE A 24 -9.58 15.40 -7.06
N ILE A 25 -8.41 16.06 -6.98
CA ILE A 25 -7.12 15.47 -7.36
C ILE A 25 -6.64 14.36 -6.38
N ALA A 26 -7.20 14.27 -5.18
CA ALA A 26 -6.89 13.19 -4.24
C ALA A 26 -7.64 11.90 -4.58
N THR A 27 -8.85 11.98 -5.14
CA THR A 27 -9.77 10.85 -5.28
C THR A 27 -10.26 10.56 -6.69
N ARG A 28 -9.97 11.39 -7.68
CA ARG A 28 -10.34 11.13 -9.08
C ARG A 28 -9.12 10.99 -9.97
N GLY A 29 -9.17 10.01 -10.87
CA GLY A 29 -8.07 9.71 -11.81
C GLY A 29 -7.18 8.59 -11.30
N TYR A 30 -6.60 7.83 -12.24
CA TYR A 30 -5.77 6.66 -11.95
C TYR A 30 -4.44 7.02 -11.26
N ASP A 31 -3.99 8.25 -11.40
CA ASP A 31 -2.77 8.80 -10.81
C ASP A 31 -3.01 9.59 -9.52
N SER A 32 -4.26 9.65 -9.04
CA SER A 32 -4.61 10.29 -7.77
C SER A 32 -4.03 9.56 -6.57
N VAL A 33 -3.91 10.25 -5.43
CA VAL A 33 -3.28 9.67 -4.23
C VAL A 33 -4.00 8.43 -3.72
N VAL A 34 -5.34 8.37 -3.86
CA VAL A 34 -6.14 7.23 -3.40
C VAL A 34 -6.12 6.05 -4.38
N TRP A 35 -6.12 6.30 -5.69
CA TRP A 35 -6.26 5.23 -6.70
C TRP A 35 -4.93 4.80 -7.36
N CYS A 36 -3.84 5.52 -7.11
CA CYS A 36 -2.56 5.21 -7.73
C CYS A 36 -1.98 3.88 -7.21
N GLY A 37 -2.08 2.84 -8.04
CA GLY A 37 -1.45 1.53 -7.80
C GLY A 37 0.01 1.42 -8.27
N LEU A 38 0.66 2.54 -8.64
CA LEU A 38 1.97 2.54 -9.32
C LEU A 38 3.05 1.74 -8.59
N TYR A 39 3.02 1.69 -7.26
CA TYR A 39 4.06 1.02 -6.47
C TYR A 39 3.67 -0.38 -6.00
N SER A 40 2.38 -0.73 -6.04
CA SER A 40 1.82 -1.93 -5.43
C SER A 40 1.46 -3.02 -6.44
N GLN A 41 1.41 -2.71 -7.74
CA GLN A 41 1.19 -3.68 -8.83
C GLN A 41 2.17 -4.86 -8.83
N ASP A 42 1.68 -6.04 -9.22
CA ASP A 42 2.47 -7.27 -9.29
C ASP A 42 3.54 -7.18 -10.39
N PRO A 43 4.78 -7.65 -10.16
CA PRO A 43 5.81 -7.71 -11.18
C PRO A 43 5.42 -8.50 -12.44
N ALA A 44 4.57 -9.53 -12.32
CA ALA A 44 4.07 -10.30 -13.46
C ALA A 44 3.19 -9.47 -14.40
N GLU A 45 2.54 -8.43 -13.87
CA GLU A 45 1.71 -7.51 -14.64
C GLU A 45 2.52 -6.36 -15.25
N ARG A 46 3.82 -6.27 -14.99
CA ARG A 46 4.67 -5.15 -15.40
C ARG A 46 5.87 -5.58 -16.22
N THR A 47 6.18 -4.78 -17.23
CA THR A 47 7.48 -4.83 -17.90
C THR A 47 8.59 -4.39 -16.94
N HIS A 48 9.79 -4.95 -17.10
CA HIS A 48 10.99 -4.55 -16.32
C HIS A 48 11.24 -3.04 -16.31
N ARG A 49 10.98 -2.36 -17.43
CA ARG A 49 11.05 -0.88 -17.55
C ARG A 49 10.10 -0.17 -16.58
N SER A 50 8.89 -0.70 -16.41
CA SER A 50 7.85 -0.12 -15.56
C SER A 50 8.22 -0.24 -14.07
N LEU A 51 8.82 -1.38 -13.68
CA LEU A 51 9.39 -1.58 -12.34
C LEU A 51 10.50 -0.58 -12.04
N MET A 52 11.46 -0.44 -12.97
CA MET A 52 12.57 0.53 -12.82
C MET A 52 12.07 1.97 -12.68
N LEU A 53 11.09 2.38 -13.48
CA LEU A 53 10.49 3.71 -13.39
C LEU A 53 9.83 3.94 -12.02
N SER A 54 9.09 2.95 -11.49
CA SER A 54 8.46 3.07 -10.17
C SER A 54 9.48 3.26 -9.05
N SER A 55 10.64 2.57 -9.12
CA SER A 55 11.73 2.74 -8.17
C SER A 55 12.33 4.15 -8.22
N VAL A 56 12.65 4.66 -9.42
CA VAL A 56 13.22 6.01 -9.58
C VAL A 56 12.25 7.09 -9.07
N VAL A 57 10.97 6.97 -9.40
CA VAL A 57 9.95 7.91 -8.94
C VAL A 57 9.81 7.84 -7.42
N ALA A 58 9.77 6.64 -6.82
CA ALA A 58 9.68 6.48 -5.37
C ALA A 58 10.87 7.16 -4.66
N GLU A 59 12.10 6.93 -5.13
CA GLU A 59 13.30 7.54 -4.56
C GLU A 59 13.28 9.07 -4.63
N GLN A 60 12.91 9.63 -5.79
CA GLN A 60 12.83 11.08 -5.95
C GLN A 60 11.76 11.69 -5.03
N LYS A 61 10.61 11.03 -4.88
CA LYS A 61 9.51 11.48 -4.01
C LYS A 61 9.93 11.44 -2.54
N LEU A 62 10.49 10.33 -2.07
CA LEU A 62 10.99 10.18 -0.70
C LEU A 62 12.03 11.24 -0.35
N LYS A 63 12.98 11.49 -1.27
CA LYS A 63 13.96 12.57 -1.12
C LYS A 63 13.31 13.94 -0.99
N THR A 64 12.30 14.23 -1.83
CA THR A 64 11.59 15.52 -1.82
C THR A 64 10.86 15.78 -0.50
N VAL A 65 10.28 14.74 0.10
CA VAL A 65 9.52 14.87 1.36
C VAL A 65 10.36 14.62 2.61
N GLY A 66 11.63 14.23 2.46
CA GLY A 66 12.52 13.89 3.58
C GLY A 66 12.13 12.61 4.33
N ALA A 67 11.45 11.66 3.66
CA ALA A 67 11.02 10.40 4.26
C ALA A 67 11.99 9.24 3.94
N LYS A 68 12.07 8.25 4.83
CA LYS A 68 12.91 7.05 4.67
C LYS A 68 12.24 5.94 3.86
N GLY A 69 10.91 5.93 3.83
CA GLY A 69 10.13 4.93 3.11
C GLY A 69 8.67 5.33 2.98
N MET A 70 7.93 4.54 2.22
CA MET A 70 6.50 4.71 1.91
C MET A 70 5.75 3.43 2.24
N VAL A 71 4.56 3.55 2.82
CA VAL A 71 3.63 2.44 3.04
C VAL A 71 2.45 2.65 2.10
N VAL A 72 2.11 1.63 1.32
CA VAL A 72 1.07 1.67 0.30
C VAL A 72 0.08 0.51 0.47
N GLY A 73 -1.19 0.78 0.21
CA GLY A 73 -2.26 -0.23 0.20
C GLY A 73 -2.96 -0.28 -1.16
N HIS A 74 -4.29 -0.42 -1.13
CA HIS A 74 -5.21 -0.36 -2.28
C HIS A 74 -5.12 -1.52 -3.28
N THR A 75 -3.93 -1.96 -3.64
CA THR A 75 -3.72 -3.15 -4.48
C THR A 75 -3.41 -4.35 -3.59
N PRO A 76 -4.30 -5.37 -3.53
CA PRO A 76 -4.08 -6.55 -2.72
C PRO A 76 -2.79 -7.30 -3.11
N GLN A 77 -2.04 -7.72 -2.12
CA GLN A 77 -0.80 -8.47 -2.26
C GLN A 77 -1.06 -9.95 -1.95
N ILE A 78 -1.11 -10.77 -2.99
CA ILE A 78 -1.47 -12.20 -2.92
C ILE A 78 -0.52 -12.99 -2.01
N ARG A 79 0.73 -12.54 -1.89
CA ARG A 79 1.78 -13.22 -1.10
C ARG A 79 1.98 -12.62 0.30
N GLY A 80 1.05 -11.81 0.76
CA GLY A 80 1.16 -11.07 2.03
C GLY A 80 1.94 -9.76 1.88
N VAL A 81 2.24 -9.15 3.02
CA VAL A 81 2.98 -7.88 3.11
C VAL A 81 4.36 -8.06 2.49
N ASN A 82 4.75 -7.14 1.60
CA ASN A 82 6.05 -7.20 0.93
C ASN A 82 6.70 -5.83 0.79
N CYS A 83 7.99 -5.84 0.45
CA CYS A 83 8.76 -4.64 0.16
C CYS A 83 9.24 -4.60 -1.29
N LYS A 84 9.30 -3.39 -1.83
CA LYS A 84 9.74 -3.06 -3.20
C LYS A 84 10.68 -1.86 -3.14
N CYS A 85 11.30 -1.54 -4.27
CA CYS A 85 12.19 -0.38 -4.42
C CYS A 85 13.31 -0.38 -3.36
N ASP A 86 14.02 -1.51 -3.21
CA ASP A 86 15.14 -1.64 -2.26
C ASP A 86 14.76 -1.35 -0.80
N GLY A 87 13.61 -1.90 -0.37
CA GLY A 87 13.10 -1.74 1.01
C GLY A 87 12.47 -0.38 1.31
N LYS A 88 12.33 0.50 0.32
CA LYS A 88 11.79 1.85 0.49
C LYS A 88 10.27 1.93 0.35
N VAL A 89 9.64 0.95 -0.29
CA VAL A 89 8.17 0.90 -0.43
C VAL A 89 7.63 -0.39 0.15
N TRP A 90 6.67 -0.29 1.07
CA TRP A 90 6.03 -1.40 1.74
C TRP A 90 4.57 -1.53 1.31
N CYS A 91 4.21 -2.64 0.68
CA CYS A 91 2.84 -2.92 0.23
C CYS A 91 2.15 -3.75 1.32
N VAL A 92 1.14 -3.20 1.97
CA VAL A 92 0.54 -3.78 3.19
C VAL A 92 -0.89 -4.30 3.03
N ASP A 93 -1.54 -3.99 1.92
CA ASP A 93 -2.88 -4.51 1.65
C ASP A 93 -2.80 -5.98 1.26
N VAL A 94 -3.23 -6.88 2.15
CA VAL A 94 -3.23 -8.33 1.90
C VAL A 94 -4.57 -8.85 1.36
N GLY A 95 -5.57 -7.99 1.17
CA GLY A 95 -6.92 -8.41 0.75
C GLY A 95 -7.66 -9.21 1.82
N MET A 96 -7.72 -8.70 3.06
CA MET A 96 -8.36 -9.39 4.20
C MET A 96 -9.87 -9.62 4.01
N SER A 97 -10.53 -8.78 3.20
CA SER A 97 -11.96 -8.90 2.93
C SER A 97 -12.29 -10.22 2.23
N TYR A 98 -13.40 -10.85 2.64
CA TYR A 98 -13.87 -12.11 2.07
C TYR A 98 -14.07 -12.05 0.53
N GLY A 99 -14.59 -10.93 0.03
CA GLY A 99 -14.80 -10.73 -1.42
C GLY A 99 -13.56 -10.37 -2.23
N VAL A 100 -12.36 -10.36 -1.63
CA VAL A 100 -11.10 -9.98 -2.30
C VAL A 100 -10.15 -11.17 -2.34
N LEU A 101 -9.48 -11.48 -1.23
CA LEU A 101 -8.61 -12.65 -1.12
C LEU A 101 -8.91 -13.51 0.12
N TYR A 102 -9.74 -13.00 1.05
CA TYR A 102 -9.97 -13.61 2.37
C TYR A 102 -8.66 -13.99 3.09
N SER A 103 -7.61 -13.20 2.85
CA SER A 103 -6.29 -13.49 3.37
C SER A 103 -6.23 -13.31 4.87
N ARG A 104 -5.33 -14.06 5.51
CA ARG A 104 -5.00 -13.86 6.92
C ARG A 104 -4.40 -12.46 7.14
N PRO A 105 -4.72 -11.79 8.25
CA PRO A 105 -4.10 -10.51 8.59
C PRO A 105 -2.58 -10.64 8.74
N GLU A 106 -1.87 -9.67 8.19
CA GLU A 106 -0.44 -9.45 8.41
C GLU A 106 -0.22 -7.96 8.76
N VAL A 107 0.79 -7.67 9.57
CA VAL A 107 1.05 -6.33 10.11
C VAL A 107 2.46 -5.89 9.77
N LEU A 108 2.61 -4.66 9.29
CA LEU A 108 3.90 -3.99 9.19
C LEU A 108 4.19 -3.25 10.51
N ASP A 109 5.17 -3.76 11.26
CA ASP A 109 5.68 -3.18 12.49
C ASP A 109 6.93 -2.35 12.19
N ILE A 110 6.95 -1.07 12.57
CA ILE A 110 8.09 -0.16 12.33
C ILE A 110 8.57 0.38 13.68
N VAL A 111 9.66 -0.20 14.19
CA VAL A 111 10.28 0.19 15.47
C VAL A 111 11.69 0.70 15.21
N ASN A 112 12.00 1.91 15.68
CA ASN A 112 13.32 2.54 15.50
C ASN A 112 13.80 2.53 14.02
N ASP A 113 12.91 2.94 13.10
CA ASP A 113 13.13 2.92 11.65
C ASP A 113 13.38 1.52 11.04
N ARG A 114 13.07 0.45 11.76
CA ARG A 114 13.24 -0.93 11.28
C ARG A 114 11.89 -1.56 10.98
N PRO A 115 11.51 -1.69 9.70
CA PRO A 115 10.30 -2.39 9.31
C PRO A 115 10.43 -3.91 9.48
N ARG A 116 9.39 -4.54 10.01
CA ARG A 116 9.25 -5.99 10.18
C ARG A 116 7.82 -6.41 9.89
N VAL A 117 7.65 -7.53 9.20
CA VAL A 117 6.32 -8.12 9.00
C VAL A 117 6.01 -9.09 10.14
N LEU A 118 4.88 -8.87 10.80
CA LEU A 118 4.29 -9.79 11.77
C LEU A 118 3.16 -10.56 11.09
N LYS A 119 3.20 -11.88 11.21
CA LYS A 119 2.18 -12.79 10.67
C LYS A 119 1.98 -13.96 11.61
N LYS A 120 0.76 -14.51 11.66
CA LYS A 120 0.49 -15.73 12.43
C LYS A 120 1.39 -16.85 11.90
N GLN A 121 2.08 -17.58 12.78
CA GLN A 121 2.74 -18.82 12.38
C GLN A 121 1.70 -19.78 11.77
N ARG A 122 2.07 -20.49 10.70
CA ARG A 122 1.21 -21.53 10.14
C ARG A 122 1.11 -22.65 11.18
N ASP A 123 -0.11 -22.91 11.64
CA ASP A 123 -0.39 -24.16 12.33
C ASP A 123 -0.46 -25.24 11.24
N SER A 124 0.17 -26.40 11.45
CA SER A 124 0.25 -27.49 10.45
C SER A 124 -1.12 -28.08 10.05
N CYS A 125 -2.22 -27.58 10.63
CA CYS A 125 -3.58 -28.01 10.36
C CYS A 125 -4.21 -27.31 9.15
N ASP A 126 -3.70 -26.14 8.75
CA ASP A 126 -4.32 -25.32 7.68
C ASP A 126 -4.01 -25.83 6.26
N GLU A 127 -3.00 -26.68 6.10
CA GLU A 127 -2.67 -27.27 4.77
C GLU A 127 -3.70 -28.31 4.31
N LEU A 128 -4.50 -28.86 5.23
CA LEU A 128 -5.52 -29.85 4.91
C LEU A 128 -6.81 -29.21 4.37
N GLU A 129 -7.18 -28.00 4.81
CA GLU A 129 -8.41 -27.33 4.34
C GLU A 129 -8.29 -26.81 2.89
N VAL A 130 -7.07 -26.53 2.40
CA VAL A 130 -6.87 -26.06 1.02
C VAL A 130 -6.96 -27.22 0.01
N LEU A 131 -6.70 -28.46 0.45
CA LEU A 131 -6.74 -29.64 -0.43
C LEU A 131 -8.14 -30.25 -0.56
N ASP A 132 -9.09 -29.92 0.32
CA ASP A 132 -10.48 -30.40 0.22
C ASP A 132 -11.35 -29.61 -0.79
N TYR A 133 -10.77 -28.58 -1.43
CA TYR A 133 -11.45 -27.76 -2.44
C TYR A 133 -10.84 -27.86 -3.86
N LEU A 134 -9.98 -28.86 -4.12
CA LEU A 134 -9.49 -29.23 -5.46
C LEU A 134 -9.91 -30.66 -5.83
#